data_AF-A0A961VTK6-F1
#
_entry.id   AF-A0A961VTK6-F1
#
_cell.length_a   1.000
_cell.length_b   1.000
_cell.length_c   1.000
_cell.angle_alpha   90.00
_cell.angle_beta   90.00
_cell.angle_gamma   90.00
#
_symmetry.space_group_name_H-M   'P 1'
#
loop_
_entity.id
_entity.type
_entity.pdbx_description
1 polymer ?
#
loop_
_entity_poly.entity_id
_entity_poly.type
_entity_poly.pdbx_seq_one_letter_code
_entity_poly.pdbx_strand_id
1 'polypeptide(L)'
;MKDMTEAELDARHAEKMKKKKAVRDKIVAGKTIEKGLLIVHTGKGKGKSTAAFGMVFRTLGHGRPVAIVQFVKGKWQTGERVALERFADLVSINTMGEGFT
;
A
#
# COMPACT_ATOMS: atom_id res chain seq x y z
N MET A 1 39.39 17.36 8.68
CA MET A 1 37.93 17.28 8.89
C MET A 1 37.72 17.27 10.39
N LYS A 2 36.96 18.21 10.95
CA LYS A 2 36.69 18.21 12.40
C LYS A 2 35.63 17.14 12.66
N ASP A 3 35.95 16.12 13.45
CA ASP A 3 34.96 15.15 13.89
C ASP A 3 33.93 15.87 14.76
N MET A 4 32.67 15.88 14.30
CA MET A 4 31.55 16.46 15.03
C MET A 4 31.19 15.53 16.20
N THR A 5 30.84 16.13 17.32
CA THR A 5 30.31 15.39 18.47
C THR A 5 28.94 14.78 18.13
N GLU A 6 28.56 13.72 18.83
CA GLU A 6 27.27 13.04 18.65
C GLU A 6 26.09 14.01 18.83
N ALA A 7 26.17 14.91 19.80
CA ALA A 7 25.17 15.95 20.02
C ALA A 7 25.04 16.93 18.82
N GLU A 8 26.15 17.29 18.17
CA GLU A 8 26.13 18.14 16.98
C GLU A 8 25.57 17.40 15.75
N LEU A 9 25.84 16.11 15.62
CA LEU A 9 25.26 15.26 14.58
C LEU A 9 23.74 15.12 14.76
N ASP A 10 23.27 14.90 15.98
CA ASP A 10 21.86 14.82 16.32
C ASP A 10 21.14 16.16 16.11
N ALA A 11 21.74 17.27 16.54
CA ALA A 11 21.20 18.60 16.29
C ALA A 11 21.06 18.87 14.79
N ARG A 12 22.10 18.54 14.00
CA ARG A 12 22.07 18.66 12.54
C ARG A 12 20.99 17.75 11.91
N HIS A 13 20.83 16.53 12.41
CA HIS A 13 19.81 15.61 11.94
C HIS A 13 18.39 16.10 12.26
N ALA A 14 18.15 16.57 13.49
CA ALA A 14 16.89 17.15 13.93
C ALA A 14 16.52 18.38 13.08
N GLU A 15 17.46 19.29 12.84
CA GLU A 15 17.24 20.46 11.97
C GLU A 15 16.92 20.05 10.53
N LYS A 16 17.61 19.03 9.98
CA LYS A 16 17.29 18.46 8.66
C LYS A 16 15.88 17.87 8.61
N MET A 17 15.46 17.17 9.67
CA MET A 17 14.13 16.56 9.74
C MET A 17 13.02 17.60 9.92
N LYS A 18 13.24 18.65 10.71
CA LYS A 18 12.32 19.80 10.81
C LYS A 18 12.07 20.45 9.44
N LYS A 19 13.13 20.69 8.66
CA LYS A 19 13.02 21.24 7.31
C LYS A 19 12.23 20.33 6.38
N LYS A 20 12.50 19.02 6.38
CA LYS A 20 11.74 18.03 5.58
C LYS A 20 10.27 17.97 5.99
N LYS A 21 9.99 18.00 7.29
CA LYS A 21 8.63 18.02 7.83
C LYS A 21 7.87 19.25 7.36
N ALA A 22 8.45 20.45 7.48
CA ALA A 22 7.82 21.69 7.03
C ALA A 22 7.48 21.69 5.53
N VAL A 23 8.34 21.13 4.68
CA VAL A 23 8.04 20.95 3.24
C VAL A 23 6.90 19.95 3.04
N ARG A 24 6.92 18.83 3.76
CA ARG A 24 5.87 17.80 3.66
C ARG A 24 4.51 18.32 4.12
N ASP A 25 4.48 19.05 5.23
CA ASP A 25 3.27 19.66 5.79
C ASP A 25 2.65 20.66 4.79
N LYS A 26 3.48 21.49 4.14
CA LYS A 26 3.02 22.38 3.05
C LYS A 26 2.41 21.61 1.87
N ILE A 27 3.02 20.49 1.47
CA ILE A 27 2.48 19.64 0.37
C ILE A 27 1.14 19.00 0.76
N VAL A 28 0.98 18.59 2.01
CA VAL A 28 -0.23 17.94 2.51
C VAL A 28 -1.35 18.96 2.73
N ALA A 29 -1.04 20.19 3.17
CA ALA A 29 -2.02 21.24 3.41
C ALA A 29 -2.89 21.56 2.17
N GLY A 30 -2.32 21.44 0.96
CA GLY A 30 -3.06 21.64 -0.29
C GLY A 30 -3.91 20.44 -0.75
N LYS A 31 -3.84 19.28 -0.07
CA LYS A 31 -4.54 18.04 -0.45
C LYS A 31 -5.81 17.85 0.38
N THR A 32 -6.76 18.76 0.22
CA THR A 32 -8.00 18.82 1.01
C THR A 32 -9.15 17.98 0.44
N ILE A 33 -9.02 17.50 -0.79
CA ILE A 33 -10.10 16.77 -1.47
C ILE A 33 -9.99 15.28 -1.16
N GLU A 34 -11.03 14.73 -0.53
CA GLU A 34 -11.23 13.29 -0.40
C GLU A 34 -11.99 12.75 -1.62
N LYS A 35 -11.42 11.75 -2.29
CA LYS A 35 -12.02 11.11 -3.47
C LYS A 35 -11.47 9.69 -3.67
N GLY A 36 -12.18 8.90 -4.47
CA GLY A 36 -11.67 7.63 -4.98
C GLY A 36 -10.42 7.83 -5.84
N LEU A 37 -9.46 6.91 -5.74
CA LEU A 37 -8.21 6.93 -6.50
C LEU A 37 -8.07 5.65 -7.33
N LEU A 38 -7.47 5.78 -8.52
CA LEU A 38 -7.02 4.65 -9.32
C LEU A 38 -5.51 4.45 -9.10
N ILE A 39 -5.13 3.28 -8.63
CA ILE A 39 -3.74 2.92 -8.37
C ILE A 39 -3.33 1.80 -9.31
N VAL A 40 -2.27 2.02 -10.08
CA VAL A 40 -1.74 1.05 -11.05
C VAL A 40 -0.38 0.55 -10.57
N HIS A 41 -0.31 -0.72 -10.16
CA HIS A 41 0.95 -1.41 -9.90
C HIS A 41 1.43 -2.12 -11.18
N THR A 42 2.43 -1.56 -11.85
CA THR A 42 2.96 -2.09 -13.12
C THR A 42 4.48 -2.30 -13.06
N GLY A 43 5.07 -2.81 -14.15
CA GLY A 43 6.49 -3.10 -14.29
C GLY A 43 6.85 -4.58 -14.16
N LYS A 44 8.08 -4.94 -14.54
CA LYS A 44 8.56 -6.33 -14.60
C LYS A 44 8.88 -6.93 -13.22
N GLY A 45 9.08 -6.10 -12.21
CA GLY A 45 9.40 -6.55 -10.85
C GLY A 45 8.30 -7.40 -10.19
N LYS A 46 8.72 -8.30 -9.30
CA LYS A 46 7.81 -9.02 -8.39
C LYS A 46 7.19 -8.05 -7.38
N GLY A 47 6.00 -8.36 -6.87
CA GLY A 47 5.35 -7.60 -5.79
C GLY A 47 4.09 -6.82 -6.19
N LYS A 48 3.72 -6.75 -7.48
CA LYS A 48 2.51 -6.04 -7.94
C LYS A 48 1.23 -6.55 -7.25
N SER A 49 1.01 -7.87 -7.29
CA SER A 49 -0.14 -8.48 -6.62
C SER A 49 -0.07 -8.34 -5.11
N THR A 50 1.12 -8.48 -4.52
CA THR A 50 1.33 -8.35 -3.07
C THR A 50 0.99 -6.95 -2.58
N ALA A 51 1.41 -5.90 -3.31
CA ALA A 51 1.05 -4.51 -2.99
C ALA A 51 -0.47 -4.28 -3.08
N ALA A 52 -1.12 -4.82 -4.11
CA ALA A 52 -2.58 -4.76 -4.24
C ALA A 52 -3.29 -5.47 -3.07
N PHE A 53 -2.87 -6.68 -2.70
CA PHE A 53 -3.43 -7.39 -1.55
C PHE A 53 -3.17 -6.67 -0.23
N GLY A 54 -2.01 -6.02 -0.06
CA GLY A 54 -1.75 -5.17 1.12
C GLY A 54 -2.77 -4.03 1.27
N MET A 55 -3.20 -3.42 0.16
CA MET A 55 -4.26 -2.41 0.17
C MET A 55 -5.64 -3.02 0.50
N VAL A 56 -5.92 -4.21 -0.01
CA VAL A 56 -7.14 -4.98 0.33
C VAL A 56 -7.19 -5.25 1.83
N PHE A 57 -6.16 -5.88 2.41
CA PHE A 57 -6.14 -6.19 3.83
C PHE A 57 -6.19 -4.96 4.72
N ARG A 58 -5.56 -3.85 4.31
CA ARG A 58 -5.71 -2.56 5.02
C ARG A 58 -7.17 -2.10 5.02
N THR A 59 -7.86 -2.20 3.88
CA THR A 59 -9.27 -1.79 3.74
C THR A 59 -10.18 -2.67 4.60
N LEU A 60 -9.95 -3.98 4.59
CA LEU A 60 -10.68 -4.95 5.41
C LEU A 60 -10.43 -4.77 6.90
N GLY A 61 -9.19 -4.45 7.30
CA GLY A 61 -8.84 -4.12 8.68
C GLY A 61 -9.58 -2.88 9.22
N HIS A 62 -10.10 -2.03 8.32
CA HIS A 62 -10.99 -0.92 8.67
C HIS A 62 -12.48 -1.27 8.55
N GLY A 63 -12.84 -2.55 8.38
CA GLY A 63 -14.23 -3.00 8.28
C GLY A 63 -14.95 -2.57 7.00
N ARG A 64 -14.21 -2.23 5.94
CA ARG A 64 -14.78 -1.77 4.67
C ARG A 64 -14.84 -2.91 3.65
N PRO A 65 -15.95 -3.05 2.88
CA PRO A 65 -16.08 -4.12 1.91
C PRO A 65 -15.15 -3.94 0.71
N VAL A 66 -14.71 -5.06 0.14
CA VAL A 66 -13.81 -5.12 -1.02
C VAL A 66 -14.29 -6.16 -2.05
N ALA A 67 -14.15 -5.82 -3.33
CA ALA A 67 -14.31 -6.76 -4.44
C ALA A 67 -12.97 -6.98 -5.14
N ILE A 68 -12.64 -8.24 -5.41
CA ILE A 68 -11.41 -8.64 -6.10
C ILE A 68 -11.79 -9.37 -7.38
N VAL A 69 -11.30 -8.90 -8.52
CA VAL A 69 -11.44 -9.58 -9.81
C VAL A 69 -10.05 -10.04 -10.28
N GLN A 70 -9.91 -11.34 -10.52
CA GLN A 70 -8.66 -11.94 -11.00
C GLN A 70 -8.87 -12.48 -12.41
N PHE A 71 -8.10 -11.97 -13.38
CA PHE A 71 -8.28 -12.29 -14.80
C PHE A 71 -7.51 -13.53 -15.30
N VAL A 72 -6.45 -13.94 -14.59
CA VAL A 72 -5.50 -14.97 -15.09
C VAL A 72 -5.12 -15.98 -14.00
N LYS A 73 -5.33 -15.66 -12.72
CA LYS A 73 -4.95 -16.56 -11.62
C LYS A 73 -6.02 -17.65 -11.48
N GLY A 74 -5.67 -18.86 -11.92
CA GLY A 74 -6.47 -20.06 -11.73
C GLY A 74 -6.68 -20.43 -10.25
N LYS A 75 -7.33 -21.58 -10.03
CA LYS A 75 -7.80 -22.15 -8.74
C LYS A 75 -6.73 -22.39 -7.65
N TRP A 76 -5.54 -21.80 -7.73
CA TRP A 76 -4.48 -22.00 -6.75
C TRP A 76 -4.83 -21.28 -5.44
N GLN A 77 -4.94 -22.02 -4.34
CA GLN A 77 -5.02 -21.45 -3.00
C GLN A 77 -3.70 -20.76 -2.68
N THR A 78 -3.71 -19.42 -2.65
CA THR A 78 -2.58 -18.63 -2.14
C THR A 78 -2.83 -18.31 -0.66
N GLY A 79 -1.76 -18.03 0.09
CA GLY A 79 -1.87 -17.62 1.49
C GLY A 79 -2.75 -16.38 1.67
N GLU A 80 -2.73 -15.46 0.71
CA GLU A 80 -3.63 -14.30 0.72
C GLU A 80 -5.10 -14.71 0.58
N ARG A 81 -5.42 -15.73 -0.23
CA ARG A 81 -6.80 -16.21 -0.36
C ARG A 81 -7.31 -16.82 0.95
N VAL A 82 -6.49 -17.63 1.62
CA VAL A 82 -6.83 -18.22 2.92
C VAL A 82 -7.04 -17.12 3.97
N ALA A 83 -6.23 -16.06 3.96
CA ALA A 83 -6.43 -14.94 4.86
C ALA A 83 -7.75 -14.19 4.62
N LEU A 84 -8.19 -14.09 3.37
CA LEU A 84 -9.46 -13.43 3.00
C LEU A 84 -10.70 -14.21 3.48
N GLU A 85 -10.59 -15.52 3.71
CA GLU A 85 -11.70 -16.32 4.26
C GLU A 85 -12.14 -15.84 5.66
N ARG A 86 -11.26 -15.17 6.40
CA ARG A 86 -11.58 -14.56 7.70
C ARG A 86 -12.46 -13.30 7.59
N PHE A 87 -12.64 -12.78 6.37
CA PHE A 87 -13.42 -11.59 6.05
C PHE A 87 -14.51 -11.92 5.02
N ALA A 88 -15.07 -13.13 5.08
CA ALA A 88 -15.99 -13.64 4.07
C ALA A 88 -17.28 -12.80 3.93
N ASP A 89 -17.64 -12.05 4.96
CA ASP A 89 -18.74 -11.08 5.00
C ASP A 89 -18.42 -9.75 4.30
N LEU A 90 -17.13 -9.42 4.16
CA LEU A 90 -16.65 -8.15 3.59
C LEU A 90 -15.92 -8.31 2.25
N VAL A 91 -15.62 -9.54 1.81
CA VAL A 91 -14.84 -9.79 0.59
C VAL A 91 -15.64 -10.60 -0.42
N SER A 92 -15.69 -10.09 -1.65
CA SER A 92 -16.10 -10.87 -2.83
C SER A 92 -14.90 -11.12 -3.75
N ILE A 93 -14.72 -12.37 -4.19
CA ILE A 93 -13.63 -12.75 -5.10
C ILE A 93 -14.22 -13.39 -6.35
N ASN A 94 -13.99 -12.76 -7.49
CA ASN A 94 -14.42 -13.25 -8.80
C ASN A 94 -13.18 -13.56 -9.66
N THR A 95 -12.93 -14.85 -9.89
CA THR A 95 -11.93 -15.30 -10.87
C THR A 95 -12.60 -15.40 -12.23
N MET A 96 -12.25 -14.50 -13.14
CA MET A 96 -12.78 -14.43 -14.49
C MET A 96 -11.71 -14.91 -15.47
N GLY A 97 -11.95 -16.02 -16.17
CA GLY A 97 -11.09 -16.54 -17.24
C GLY A 97 -10.42 -17.88 -16.95
N GLU A 98 -10.24 -18.70 -18.00
CA GLU A 98 -9.52 -19.98 -17.99
C GLU A 98 -7.99 -19.81 -18.04
N GLY A 99 -7.50 -18.57 -17.92
CA GLY A 99 -6.14 -18.21 -18.35
C GLY A 99 -6.11 -18.00 -19.87
N PHE A 100 -5.04 -17.39 -20.38
CA PHE A 100 -4.83 -17.28 -21.82
C PHE A 100 -4.76 -18.70 -22.41
N THR A 101 -5.76 -19.07 -23.22
CA THR A 101 -5.66 -20.18 -24.18
C THR A 101 -5.03 -19.66 -25.46
#